data_AF-A0A8J4M175-F1
#
_entry.id   AF-A0A8J4M175-F1
#
_cell.length_a   1.000
_cell.length_b   1.000
_cell.length_c   1.000
_cell.angle_alpha   90.00
_cell.angle_beta   90.00
_cell.angle_gamma   90.00
#
_symmetry.space_group_name_H-M   'P 1'
#
loop_
_entity.id
_entity.type
_entity.pdbx_description
1 polymer ?
#
loop_
_entity_poly.entity_id
_entity_poly.type
_entity_poly.pdbx_seq_one_letter_code
_entity_poly.pdbx_strand_id
1 'polypeptide(L)'
;MRHADLYYLPYYGNRPEDQEKISEIVGLINAFMQKAVPSTNQQSPFDAFGGFFNYYDLYVSLKDGQYFSFEMDGEKIHFYHDGVFYTAEDPTIQREIYQYRVDTQHMTLSKSEVSVGESVRITGNGALPENGGVRIFLNPHSYSGNVQSTERDITFSTKDTLLIYEGQIVKYGRYDFELTIPAYGRDYTNKQVWIEPGKWTIELDFGGVRFFGSLTIFPAEAPLLTVNGIPIETNLSNQPRLINGRFMMPIRAVTEALGWQVIWDAKFRQVLLYNDGSDHTERLEKSTGEGIQLWVNGERLEADVPPVLISGTVFVPISIVSNALHYPVMWLEQLNTVNLSVTPDPLRMGAPGTNEDRISDVMNQYVTFYNGRYEKKLLELFVTDADTLPQFDQIGHHRIVDLDERSITVQDGSANVTLHLSSMFHPKGIIHSELKVELIQQEGEWKIASIAEAEESG
;
A
#
# COMPACT_ATOMS: atom_id res chain seq x y z
N MET A 1 -14.24 3.96 -25.53
CA MET A 1 -13.64 5.30 -25.30
C MET A 1 -14.05 5.68 -23.90
N ARG A 2 -13.13 5.59 -22.93
CA ARG A 2 -12.09 6.55 -22.52
C ARG A 2 -12.56 7.19 -21.21
N HIS A 3 -11.83 6.83 -20.16
CA HIS A 3 -11.79 7.42 -18.83
C HIS A 3 -12.01 8.94 -18.84
N ALA A 4 -13.18 9.39 -18.38
CA ALA A 4 -13.45 10.80 -18.10
C ALA A 4 -14.48 11.02 -16.98
N ASP A 5 -14.85 9.99 -16.20
CA ASP A 5 -15.94 10.07 -15.22
C ASP A 5 -15.46 10.36 -13.79
N LEU A 6 -14.55 11.31 -13.61
CA LEU A 6 -13.88 11.49 -12.32
C LEU A 6 -14.10 12.87 -11.69
N TYR A 7 -15.34 13.38 -11.68
CA TYR A 7 -15.73 14.46 -10.75
C TYR A 7 -17.15 14.29 -10.16
N TYR A 8 -17.76 13.10 -10.28
CA TYR A 8 -19.17 12.89 -9.97
C TYR A 8 -19.41 12.11 -8.68
N LEU A 9 -20.54 12.39 -8.02
CA LEU A 9 -21.16 11.51 -7.03
C LEU A 9 -22.18 10.65 -7.80
N PRO A 10 -21.84 9.42 -8.24
CA PRO A 10 -22.70 8.67 -9.13
C PRO A 10 -23.94 8.16 -8.38
N TYR A 11 -25.12 8.52 -8.87
CA TYR A 11 -26.39 7.95 -8.44
C TYR A 11 -26.83 6.89 -9.46
N TYR A 12 -27.21 5.71 -8.99
CA TYR A 12 -27.59 4.60 -9.86
C TYR A 12 -29.09 4.35 -9.82
N GLY A 13 -29.73 4.36 -10.99
CA GLY A 13 -31.18 4.12 -11.11
C GLY A 13 -31.64 2.71 -10.71
N ASN A 14 -30.73 1.79 -10.39
CA ASN A 14 -31.04 0.47 -9.83
C ASN A 14 -30.89 0.39 -8.30
N ARG A 15 -30.37 1.44 -7.64
CA ARG A 15 -30.22 1.53 -6.19
C ARG A 15 -31.43 2.24 -5.58
N PRO A 16 -32.20 1.60 -4.68
CA PRO A 16 -33.34 2.24 -4.02
C PRO A 16 -32.97 3.53 -3.26
N GLU A 17 -31.80 3.55 -2.62
CA GLU A 17 -31.28 4.70 -1.86
C GLU A 17 -30.95 5.92 -2.74
N ASP A 18 -30.75 5.72 -4.04
CA ASP A 18 -30.43 6.80 -4.98
C ASP A 18 -31.68 7.35 -5.68
N GLN A 19 -32.83 6.67 -5.64
CA GLN A 19 -34.03 7.02 -6.41
C GLN A 19 -34.58 8.41 -6.10
N GLU A 20 -34.62 8.78 -4.82
CA GLU A 20 -35.14 10.09 -4.39
C GLU A 20 -34.31 11.23 -4.96
N LYS A 21 -32.98 11.13 -4.84
CA LYS A 21 -32.04 12.13 -5.36
C LYS A 21 -32.02 12.17 -6.88
N ILE A 22 -32.09 11.01 -7.55
CA ILE A 22 -32.22 10.94 -9.01
C ILE A 22 -33.49 11.65 -9.45
N SER A 23 -34.63 11.40 -8.78
CA SER A 23 -35.90 12.04 -9.11
C SER A 23 -35.85 13.56 -8.94
N GLU A 24 -35.18 14.04 -7.89
CA GLU A 24 -34.98 15.46 -7.62
C GLU A 24 -34.13 16.13 -8.72
N ILE A 25 -32.97 15.54 -9.05
CA ILE A 25 -32.07 16.01 -10.11
C ILE A 25 -32.77 16.03 -11.47
N VAL A 26 -33.51 14.97 -11.81
CA VAL A 26 -34.29 14.90 -13.07
C VAL A 26 -35.38 15.97 -13.11
N GLY A 27 -36.04 16.26 -11.98
CA GLY A 27 -37.01 17.34 -11.86
C GLY A 27 -36.41 18.71 -12.18
N LEU A 28 -35.24 19.00 -11.60
CA LEU A 28 -34.50 20.24 -11.83
C LEU A 28 -34.08 20.40 -13.30
N ILE A 29 -33.55 19.34 -13.90
CA ILE A 29 -33.15 19.32 -15.31
C ILE A 29 -34.35 19.58 -16.23
N ASN A 30 -35.49 18.95 -15.97
CA ASN A 30 -36.70 19.18 -16.74
C ASN A 30 -37.20 20.63 -16.63
N ALA A 31 -37.17 21.21 -15.42
CA ALA A 31 -37.55 22.60 -15.20
C ALA A 31 -36.60 23.56 -15.94
N PHE A 32 -35.30 23.25 -15.95
CA PHE A 32 -34.29 24.00 -16.67
C PHE A 32 -34.49 23.95 -18.19
N MET A 33 -34.67 22.76 -18.77
CA MET A 33 -34.89 22.60 -20.21
C MET A 33 -36.12 23.35 -20.72
N GLN A 34 -37.17 23.47 -19.90
CA GLN A 34 -38.37 24.24 -20.27
C GLN A 34 -38.14 25.75 -20.37
N LYS A 35 -37.12 26.28 -19.69
CA LYS A 35 -36.85 27.74 -19.61
C LYS A 35 -35.61 28.16 -20.39
N ALA A 36 -34.89 27.21 -20.97
CA ALA A 36 -33.67 27.48 -21.70
C ALA A 36 -33.94 28.02 -23.11
N VAL A 37 -33.10 28.94 -23.57
CA VAL A 37 -33.16 29.54 -24.90
C VAL A 37 -31.86 29.30 -25.67
N PRO A 38 -31.90 29.20 -27.01
CA PRO A 38 -30.68 29.09 -27.81
C PRO A 38 -29.76 30.28 -27.57
N SER A 39 -28.48 30.02 -27.31
CA SER A 39 -27.47 31.06 -27.12
C SER A 39 -27.26 31.83 -28.43
N THR A 40 -27.19 33.16 -28.34
CA THR A 40 -26.92 34.04 -29.50
C THR A 40 -25.46 34.04 -29.94
N ASN A 41 -24.55 33.56 -29.08
CA ASN A 41 -23.14 33.37 -29.41
C ASN A 41 -22.90 31.88 -29.69
N GLN A 42 -22.63 31.53 -30.95
CA GLN A 42 -22.24 30.17 -31.37
C GLN A 42 -20.77 29.83 -31.06
N GLN A 43 -20.00 30.78 -30.52
CA GLN A 43 -18.71 30.45 -29.94
C GLN A 43 -18.94 29.66 -28.66
N SER A 44 -18.33 28.49 -28.63
CA SER A 44 -17.97 27.77 -27.43
C SER A 44 -17.54 28.78 -26.35
N PRO A 45 -18.33 29.07 -25.29
CA PRO A 45 -17.83 29.91 -24.18
C PRO A 45 -16.50 29.38 -23.61
N PHE A 46 -16.25 28.09 -23.83
CA PHE A 46 -15.04 27.32 -23.56
C PHE A 46 -13.72 27.91 -24.13
N ASP A 47 -13.73 28.61 -25.27
CA ASP A 47 -12.50 29.17 -25.85
C ASP A 47 -12.05 30.48 -25.15
N ALA A 48 -12.94 31.13 -24.40
CA ALA A 48 -12.70 32.46 -23.83
C ALA A 48 -11.95 32.44 -22.48
N PHE A 49 -11.92 31.30 -21.78
CA PHE A 49 -11.49 31.26 -20.37
C PHE A 49 -10.19 30.51 -20.08
N GLY A 50 -9.52 29.94 -21.09
CA GLY A 50 -8.11 29.51 -20.98
C GLY A 50 -7.78 28.49 -19.87
N GLY A 51 -8.77 27.78 -19.33
CA GLY A 51 -8.60 26.85 -18.22
C GLY A 51 -8.96 25.43 -18.65
N PHE A 52 -7.96 24.57 -18.83
CA PHE A 52 -8.11 23.17 -19.24
C PHE A 52 -8.83 22.28 -18.19
N PHE A 53 -9.30 22.82 -17.05
CA PHE A 53 -9.75 22.05 -15.87
C PHE A 53 -10.86 22.70 -14.99
N ASN A 54 -11.59 23.72 -15.45
CA ASN A 54 -12.57 24.44 -14.61
C ASN A 54 -14.05 24.18 -14.97
N TYR A 55 -14.37 23.06 -15.63
CA TYR A 55 -15.73 22.75 -16.03
C TYR A 55 -16.44 21.90 -14.97
N TYR A 56 -17.46 22.46 -14.32
CA TYR A 56 -18.39 21.73 -13.48
C TYR A 56 -19.54 21.27 -14.35
N ASP A 57 -19.35 20.12 -15.00
CA ASP A 57 -20.37 19.58 -15.86
C ASP A 57 -21.38 18.74 -15.06
N LEU A 58 -22.62 18.62 -15.54
CA LEU A 58 -23.57 17.57 -15.16
C LEU A 58 -23.88 16.79 -16.43
N TYR A 59 -23.54 15.51 -16.47
CA TYR A 59 -23.84 14.65 -17.62
C TYR A 59 -25.10 13.82 -17.37
N VAL A 60 -26.00 13.82 -18.34
CA VAL A 60 -27.21 12.98 -18.34
C VAL A 60 -27.16 12.07 -19.54
N SER A 61 -27.14 10.76 -19.29
CA SER A 61 -27.29 9.75 -20.34
C SER A 61 -28.73 9.28 -20.41
N LEU A 62 -29.29 9.28 -21.62
CA LEU A 62 -30.62 8.76 -21.92
C LEU A 62 -30.56 7.27 -22.27
N LYS A 63 -31.72 6.61 -22.16
CA LYS A 63 -31.86 5.16 -22.45
C LYS A 63 -31.54 4.77 -23.89
N ASP A 64 -31.62 5.71 -24.82
CA ASP A 64 -31.32 5.52 -26.24
C ASP A 64 -29.84 5.78 -26.58
N GLY A 65 -29.01 6.07 -25.57
CA GLY A 65 -27.58 6.34 -25.72
C GLY A 65 -27.27 7.80 -26.08
N GLN A 66 -28.26 8.68 -26.22
CA GLN A 66 -28.02 10.12 -26.28
C GLN A 66 -27.53 10.64 -24.92
N TYR A 67 -26.84 11.77 -24.94
CA TYR A 67 -26.42 12.44 -23.73
C TYR A 67 -26.53 13.96 -23.87
N PHE A 68 -26.66 14.62 -22.73
CA PHE A 68 -26.58 16.07 -22.58
C PHE A 68 -25.55 16.36 -21.50
N SER A 69 -24.76 17.40 -21.71
CA SER A 69 -23.94 17.99 -20.66
C SER A 69 -24.50 19.36 -20.31
N PHE A 70 -24.69 19.61 -19.03
CA PHE A 70 -24.87 20.95 -18.48
C PHE A 70 -23.52 21.45 -18.02
N GLU A 71 -23.20 22.71 -18.26
CA GLU A 71 -21.98 23.36 -17.81
C GLU A 71 -22.36 24.56 -16.94
N MET A 72 -21.73 24.69 -15.78
CA MET A 72 -21.97 25.79 -14.86
C MET A 72 -20.87 26.86 -15.00
N ASP A 73 -21.22 28.05 -15.51
CA ASP A 73 -20.32 29.22 -15.65
C ASP A 73 -20.79 30.37 -14.73
N GLY A 74 -20.16 30.48 -13.56
CA GLY A 74 -20.44 31.55 -12.60
C GLY A 74 -21.86 31.49 -12.02
N GLU A 75 -22.80 32.24 -12.61
CA GLU A 75 -24.24 32.14 -12.31
C GLU A 75 -25.03 31.48 -13.44
N LYS A 76 -24.46 31.30 -14.64
CA LYS A 76 -25.15 30.74 -15.80
C LYS A 76 -25.02 29.23 -15.84
N ILE A 77 -26.03 28.59 -16.43
CA ILE A 77 -25.99 27.17 -16.77
C ILE A 77 -26.24 27.05 -18.27
N HIS A 78 -25.30 26.42 -18.94
CA HIS A 78 -25.35 26.12 -20.37
C HIS A 78 -25.67 24.65 -20.55
N PHE A 79 -26.32 24.27 -21.65
CA PHE A 79 -26.32 22.87 -22.07
C PHE A 79 -26.16 22.75 -23.57
N TYR A 80 -25.53 21.64 -23.98
CA TYR A 80 -25.29 21.34 -25.38
C TYR A 80 -26.19 20.19 -25.84
N HIS A 81 -26.90 20.41 -26.95
CA HIS A 81 -27.69 19.39 -27.60
C HIS A 81 -27.73 19.63 -29.11
N ASP A 82 -27.50 18.58 -29.90
CA ASP A 82 -27.65 18.60 -31.36
C ASP A 82 -26.95 19.78 -32.07
N GLY A 83 -25.77 20.18 -31.58
CA GLY A 83 -24.98 21.28 -32.18
C GLY A 83 -25.39 22.68 -31.72
N VAL A 84 -26.34 22.79 -30.78
CA VAL A 84 -26.84 24.06 -30.26
C VAL A 84 -26.52 24.18 -28.78
N PHE A 85 -25.94 25.33 -28.40
CA PHE A 85 -25.82 25.74 -27.01
C PHE A 85 -27.10 26.45 -26.57
N TYR A 86 -27.62 26.03 -25.44
CA TYR A 86 -28.76 26.64 -24.78
C TYR A 86 -28.31 27.22 -23.44
N THR A 87 -28.94 28.31 -23.01
CA THR A 87 -28.68 28.93 -21.72
C THR A 87 -30.01 29.14 -21.01
N ALA A 88 -30.11 28.81 -19.72
CA ALA A 88 -31.21 29.29 -18.90
C ALA A 88 -30.71 30.30 -17.87
N GLU A 89 -31.35 31.46 -17.84
CA GLU A 89 -31.02 32.58 -16.95
C GLU A 89 -31.94 32.63 -15.72
N ASP A 90 -32.64 31.54 -15.38
CA ASP A 90 -33.54 31.50 -14.22
C ASP A 90 -32.74 31.40 -12.90
N PRO A 91 -32.72 32.46 -12.06
CA PRO A 91 -31.89 32.48 -10.85
C PRO A 91 -32.32 31.49 -9.78
N THR A 92 -33.57 31.02 -9.82
CA THR A 92 -34.11 30.05 -8.85
C THR A 92 -33.55 28.66 -9.15
N ILE A 93 -33.66 28.25 -10.42
CA ILE A 93 -33.15 26.97 -10.90
C ILE A 93 -31.63 26.92 -10.78
N GLN A 94 -30.95 28.02 -11.10
CA GLN A 94 -29.51 28.15 -10.90
C GLN A 94 -29.15 27.89 -9.43
N ARG A 95 -29.77 28.60 -8.49
CA ARG A 95 -29.50 28.42 -7.05
C ARG A 95 -29.78 26.99 -6.58
N GLU A 96 -30.85 26.36 -7.04
CA GLU A 96 -31.18 24.97 -6.70
C GLU A 96 -30.12 23.99 -7.23
N ILE A 97 -29.69 24.14 -8.49
CA ILE A 97 -28.63 23.30 -9.07
C ILE A 97 -27.28 23.53 -8.38
N TYR A 98 -26.94 24.78 -8.04
CA TYR A 98 -25.72 25.12 -7.31
C TYR A 98 -25.67 24.54 -5.89
N GLN A 99 -26.79 24.15 -5.27
CA GLN A 99 -26.79 23.44 -3.98
C GLN A 99 -26.21 22.02 -4.07
N TYR A 100 -26.20 21.43 -5.26
CA TYR A 100 -25.60 20.11 -5.52
C TYR A 100 -24.12 20.18 -5.86
N ARG A 101 -23.58 21.40 -6.05
CA ARG A 101 -22.16 21.60 -6.28
C ARG A 101 -21.39 21.15 -5.04
N VAL A 102 -20.51 20.19 -5.24
CA VAL A 102 -19.50 19.81 -4.24
C VAL A 102 -18.20 20.45 -4.69
N ASP A 103 -17.75 21.49 -3.98
CA ASP A 103 -16.41 22.02 -4.22
C ASP A 103 -15.39 20.91 -4.00
N THR A 104 -14.34 20.91 -4.84
CA THR A 104 -13.21 20.04 -4.61
C THR A 104 -12.54 20.46 -3.30
N GLN A 105 -12.81 19.74 -2.20
CA GLN A 105 -12.01 19.81 -0.99
C GLN A 105 -10.58 19.43 -1.36
N HIS A 106 -9.72 20.44 -1.34
CA HIS A 106 -8.28 20.26 -1.26
C HIS A 106 -7.96 19.26 -0.15
N MET A 107 -6.96 18.42 -0.40
CA MET A 107 -6.44 17.48 0.57
C MET A 107 -6.27 18.16 1.93
N THR A 108 -6.84 17.55 2.96
CA THR A 108 -6.75 17.97 4.34
C THR A 108 -5.97 16.92 5.13
N LEU A 109 -5.04 17.40 5.94
CA LEU A 109 -4.31 16.61 6.91
C LEU A 109 -4.89 16.89 8.29
N SER A 110 -5.17 15.85 9.07
CA SER A 110 -5.58 16.01 10.47
C SER A 110 -4.53 16.72 11.34
N LYS A 111 -3.25 16.65 10.95
CA LYS A 111 -2.12 17.37 11.54
C LYS A 111 -1.04 17.66 10.50
N SER A 112 -0.35 18.78 10.66
CA SER A 112 0.78 19.21 9.81
C SER A 112 2.14 19.01 10.48
N GLU A 113 2.15 18.53 11.73
CA GLU A 113 3.31 18.19 12.53
C GLU A 113 3.09 16.77 13.05
N VAL A 114 4.04 15.86 12.80
CA VAL A 114 3.88 14.43 13.08
C VAL A 114 5.23 13.78 13.35
N SER A 115 5.28 12.79 14.22
CA SER A 115 6.50 12.00 14.46
C SER A 115 6.52 10.72 13.62
N VAL A 116 7.69 10.19 13.30
CA VAL A 116 7.80 8.83 12.72
C VAL A 116 7.08 7.83 13.63
N GLY A 117 6.26 6.96 13.03
CA GLY A 117 5.41 6.00 13.76
C GLY A 117 4.05 6.53 14.17
N GLU A 118 3.79 7.84 14.07
CA GLU A 118 2.46 8.39 14.28
C GLU A 118 1.63 8.40 13.00
N SER A 119 0.31 8.30 13.17
CA SER A 119 -0.65 8.34 12.07
C SER A 119 -1.16 9.75 11.78
N VAL A 120 -1.27 10.10 10.50
CA VAL A 120 -2.00 11.27 9.99
C VAL A 120 -3.19 10.79 9.18
N ARG A 121 -4.40 11.23 9.57
CA ARG A 121 -5.59 11.07 8.72
C ARG A 121 -5.55 12.05 7.57
N ILE A 122 -5.74 11.56 6.36
CA ILE A 122 -5.74 12.32 5.12
C ILE A 122 -7.11 12.19 4.47
N THR A 123 -7.78 13.32 4.26
CA THR A 123 -9.12 13.37 3.69
C THR A 123 -9.19 14.34 2.53
N GLY A 124 -10.00 14.07 1.54
CA GLY A 124 -10.26 15.01 0.47
C GLY A 124 -11.14 14.41 -0.62
N ASN A 125 -11.25 15.13 -1.73
CA ASN A 125 -12.00 14.68 -2.88
C ASN A 125 -11.24 14.95 -4.19
N GLY A 126 -11.81 14.53 -5.33
CA GLY A 126 -11.20 14.73 -6.64
C GLY A 126 -10.08 13.73 -6.98
N ALA A 127 -10.01 12.60 -6.26
CA ALA A 127 -9.18 11.50 -6.72
C ALA A 127 -9.70 11.00 -8.07
N LEU A 128 -8.83 10.97 -9.08
CA LEU A 128 -9.10 10.37 -10.39
C LEU A 128 -8.40 9.00 -10.49
N PRO A 129 -8.88 7.92 -9.85
CA PRO A 129 -8.27 6.61 -10.05
C PRO A 129 -8.63 6.07 -11.45
N GLU A 130 -8.10 6.66 -12.52
CA GLU A 130 -8.11 6.02 -13.85
C GLU A 130 -7.35 4.69 -13.79
N ASN A 131 -6.40 4.57 -12.85
CA ASN A 131 -5.56 3.39 -12.61
C ASN A 131 -5.66 2.81 -11.18
N GLY A 132 -6.73 3.10 -10.42
CA GLY A 132 -7.05 2.39 -9.16
C GLY A 132 -6.19 2.64 -7.91
N GLY A 133 -4.94 3.08 -8.05
CA GLY A 133 -4.00 3.30 -6.95
C GLY A 133 -3.88 4.75 -6.43
N VAL A 134 -3.44 4.89 -5.18
CA VAL A 134 -2.87 6.10 -4.58
C VAL A 134 -1.40 5.88 -4.31
N ARG A 135 -0.59 6.88 -4.64
CA ARG A 135 0.81 6.97 -4.22
C ARG A 135 0.99 8.21 -3.37
N ILE A 136 1.70 8.07 -2.25
CA ILE A 136 2.02 9.19 -1.36
C ILE A 136 3.52 9.38 -1.37
N PHE A 137 3.93 10.60 -1.69
CA PHE A 137 5.32 11.00 -1.73
C PHE A 137 5.62 12.05 -0.67
N LEU A 138 6.87 12.07 -0.23
CA LEU A 138 7.46 13.18 0.49
C LEU A 138 8.51 13.84 -0.41
N ASN A 139 8.34 15.12 -0.67
CA ASN A 139 9.26 15.93 -1.47
C ASN A 139 9.91 17.01 -0.60
N PRO A 140 11.25 17.04 -0.48
CA PRO A 140 11.92 18.02 0.37
C PRO A 140 11.94 19.43 -0.25
N HIS A 141 11.55 19.55 -1.52
CA HIS A 141 11.49 20.79 -2.26
C HIS A 141 10.05 21.19 -2.58
N SER A 142 9.77 22.49 -2.63
CA SER A 142 8.52 23.01 -3.19
C SER A 142 8.57 22.92 -4.73
N TYR A 143 8.37 21.70 -5.24
CA TYR A 143 8.31 21.27 -6.66
C TYR A 143 9.46 21.72 -7.59
N SER A 144 10.19 20.75 -8.18
CA SER A 144 10.88 20.99 -9.47
C SER A 144 11.31 19.71 -10.21
N GLY A 145 10.55 19.31 -11.23
CA GLY A 145 10.96 18.30 -12.23
C GLY A 145 10.01 17.13 -12.41
N ASN A 146 10.27 16.30 -13.42
CA ASN A 146 9.69 14.97 -13.61
C ASN A 146 10.86 13.99 -13.77
N VAL A 147 11.11 13.17 -12.75
CA VAL A 147 12.14 12.13 -12.75
C VAL A 147 11.45 10.78 -12.87
N GLN A 148 11.61 10.11 -14.01
CA GLN A 148 11.09 8.76 -14.17
C GLN A 148 11.91 7.77 -13.36
N SER A 149 11.23 6.83 -12.70
CA SER A 149 11.90 5.72 -12.05
C SER A 149 12.64 4.86 -13.06
N THR A 150 13.81 4.34 -12.66
CA THR A 150 14.63 3.46 -13.51
C THR A 150 14.09 2.04 -13.55
N GLU A 151 13.26 1.64 -12.59
CA GLU A 151 12.81 0.26 -12.42
C GLU A 151 11.28 0.11 -12.41
N ARG A 152 10.55 1.21 -12.22
CA ARG A 152 9.09 1.24 -12.12
C ARG A 152 8.51 2.29 -13.07
N ASP A 153 7.25 2.16 -13.44
CA ASP A 153 6.56 3.18 -14.25
C ASP A 153 5.96 4.28 -13.35
N ILE A 154 6.83 4.93 -12.56
CA ILE A 154 6.46 5.97 -11.60
C ILE A 154 7.26 7.23 -11.88
N THR A 155 6.58 8.38 -11.90
CA THR A 155 7.21 9.69 -12.06
C THR A 155 7.32 10.40 -10.70
N PHE A 156 8.54 10.64 -10.26
CA PHE A 156 8.87 11.40 -9.06
C PHE A 156 9.02 12.89 -9.37
N SER A 157 8.69 13.77 -8.43
CA SER A 157 8.83 15.22 -8.60
C SER A 157 10.30 15.67 -8.63
N THR A 158 11.19 15.02 -7.88
CA THR A 158 12.64 15.27 -7.88
C THR A 158 13.40 13.96 -7.60
N LYS A 159 14.74 13.98 -7.68
CA LYS A 159 15.57 12.80 -7.33
C LYS A 159 15.53 12.46 -5.84
N ASP A 160 15.26 13.46 -5.00
CA ASP A 160 15.23 13.32 -3.54
C ASP A 160 13.79 13.14 -3.01
N THR A 161 12.81 13.03 -3.91
CA THR A 161 11.43 12.67 -3.58
C THR A 161 11.37 11.21 -3.18
N LEU A 162 10.68 10.91 -2.08
CA LEU A 162 10.53 9.57 -1.54
C LEU A 162 9.09 9.09 -1.69
N LEU A 163 8.88 7.92 -2.29
CA LEU A 163 7.61 7.20 -2.25
C LEU A 163 7.49 6.53 -0.88
N ILE A 164 6.47 6.92 -0.11
CA ILE A 164 6.24 6.41 1.25
C ILE A 164 5.01 5.54 1.37
N TYR A 165 4.03 5.71 0.45
CA TYR A 165 2.87 4.83 0.39
C TYR A 165 2.43 4.49 -1.03
N GLU A 166 1.94 3.27 -1.25
CA GLU A 166 1.26 2.81 -2.46
C GLU A 166 0.15 1.80 -2.08
N GLY A 167 -1.06 2.00 -2.61
CA GLY A 167 -2.17 1.06 -2.43
C GLY A 167 -3.46 1.55 -3.08
N GLN A 168 -4.59 0.86 -2.90
CA GLN A 168 -5.86 1.32 -3.49
C GLN A 168 -6.57 2.38 -2.68
N ILE A 169 -7.37 3.17 -3.39
CA ILE A 169 -8.53 3.81 -2.78
C ILE A 169 -9.77 3.01 -3.17
N VAL A 170 -10.51 2.58 -2.16
CA VAL A 170 -11.72 1.76 -2.31
C VAL A 170 -12.93 2.59 -2.77
N LYS A 171 -12.81 3.91 -2.88
CA LYS A 171 -13.91 4.84 -3.14
C LYS A 171 -13.55 5.93 -4.17
N TYR A 172 -14.31 5.96 -5.26
CA TYR A 172 -14.19 7.00 -6.29
C TYR A 172 -14.48 8.39 -5.72
N GLY A 173 -13.67 9.38 -6.12
CA GLY A 173 -13.94 10.81 -5.90
C GLY A 173 -13.78 11.32 -4.47
N ARG A 174 -13.78 10.46 -3.43
CA ARG A 174 -13.49 10.83 -2.03
C ARG A 174 -12.51 9.85 -1.41
N TYR A 175 -11.48 10.38 -0.78
CA TYR A 175 -10.52 9.58 -0.03
C TYR A 175 -10.53 10.00 1.44
N ASP A 176 -10.42 8.99 2.29
CA ASP A 176 -10.36 9.11 3.75
C ASP A 176 -9.60 7.88 4.25
N PHE A 177 -8.32 8.08 4.55
CA PHE A 177 -7.47 7.01 5.03
C PHE A 177 -6.47 7.55 6.06
N GLU A 178 -5.97 6.64 6.88
CA GLU A 178 -5.00 6.92 7.92
C GLU A 178 -3.63 6.41 7.46
N LEU A 179 -2.63 7.29 7.52
CA LEU A 179 -1.26 6.98 7.12
C LEU A 179 -0.34 7.08 8.34
N THR A 180 0.20 5.94 8.77
CA THR A 180 1.32 5.90 9.72
C THR A 180 2.60 6.34 9.03
N ILE A 181 3.26 7.38 9.55
CA ILE A 181 4.49 7.91 8.96
C ILE A 181 5.61 6.87 9.07
N PRO A 182 6.14 6.35 7.96
CA PRO A 182 7.20 5.36 8.02
C PRO A 182 8.54 6.01 8.38
N ALA A 183 9.53 5.19 8.74
CA ALA A 183 10.90 5.64 8.95
C ALA A 183 11.68 5.74 7.63
N TYR A 184 11.23 5.05 6.59
CA TYR A 184 11.85 5.06 5.26
C TYR A 184 10.82 5.27 4.16
N GLY A 185 11.26 5.88 3.07
CA GLY A 185 10.62 5.81 1.78
C GLY A 185 11.53 5.14 0.76
N ARG A 186 11.11 5.16 -0.51
CA ARG A 186 11.91 4.69 -1.64
C ARG A 186 12.20 5.84 -2.60
N ASP A 187 13.43 5.96 -3.04
CA ASP A 187 13.81 6.94 -4.07
C ASP A 187 13.38 6.48 -5.48
N TYR A 188 13.67 7.30 -6.49
CA TYR A 188 13.34 7.00 -7.89
C TYR A 188 14.06 5.75 -8.45
N THR A 189 15.13 5.30 -7.79
CA THR A 189 15.86 4.05 -8.11
C THR A 189 15.32 2.84 -7.35
N ASN A 190 14.20 3.00 -6.62
CA ASN A 190 13.59 2.02 -5.73
C ASN A 190 14.41 1.67 -4.48
N LYS A 191 15.52 2.39 -4.25
CA LYS A 191 16.36 2.19 -3.08
C LYS A 191 15.66 2.75 -1.85
N GLN A 192 15.71 1.97 -0.77
CA GLN A 192 15.17 2.39 0.51
C GLN A 192 16.05 3.48 1.15
N VAL A 193 15.44 4.61 1.50
CA VAL A 193 16.11 5.80 2.05
C VAL A 193 15.31 6.28 3.26
N TRP A 194 16.01 6.59 4.35
CA TRP A 194 15.36 7.08 5.56
C TRP A 194 14.71 8.45 5.35
N ILE A 195 13.66 8.76 6.10
CA ILE A 195 12.97 10.05 5.99
C ILE A 195 13.60 11.00 7.00
N GLU A 196 14.39 11.96 6.53
CA GLU A 196 15.02 12.94 7.42
C GLU A 196 13.97 13.80 8.16
N PRO A 197 14.16 14.07 9.46
CA PRO A 197 13.29 15.00 10.18
C PRO A 197 13.36 16.40 9.56
N GLY A 198 12.22 17.03 9.39
CA GLY A 198 12.14 18.34 8.75
C GLY A 198 10.83 18.58 8.02
N LYS A 199 10.81 19.65 7.22
CA LYS A 199 9.64 20.04 6.44
C LYS A 199 9.63 19.32 5.09
N TRP A 200 8.49 18.75 4.77
CA TRP A 200 8.23 18.04 3.54
C TRP A 200 6.96 18.59 2.88
N THR A 201 6.96 18.59 1.55
CA THR A 201 5.72 18.61 0.78
C THR A 201 5.22 17.18 0.69
N ILE A 202 4.02 16.91 1.22
CA ILE A 202 3.36 15.62 1.01
C ILE A 202 2.55 15.70 -0.28
N GLU A 203 2.78 14.75 -1.19
CA GLU A 203 2.15 14.69 -2.51
C GLU A 203 1.30 13.42 -2.62
N LEU A 204 0.01 13.58 -2.91
CA LEU A 204 -0.91 12.45 -3.17
C LEU A 204 -1.13 12.38 -4.67
N ASP A 205 -0.63 11.32 -5.31
CA ASP A 205 -0.78 11.06 -6.74
C ASP A 205 -1.79 9.94 -6.98
N PHE A 206 -2.80 10.23 -7.81
CA PHE A 206 -3.83 9.29 -8.24
C PHE A 206 -3.67 8.84 -9.70
N GLY A 207 -2.47 8.93 -10.27
CA GLY A 207 -2.19 8.51 -11.64
C GLY A 207 -2.51 9.57 -12.68
N GLY A 208 -2.35 10.85 -12.33
CA GLY A 208 -2.56 11.98 -13.25
C GLY A 208 -2.96 13.27 -12.54
N VAL A 209 -3.59 13.18 -11.37
CA VAL A 209 -3.89 14.33 -10.51
C VAL A 209 -3.11 14.20 -9.20
N ARG A 210 -2.40 15.28 -8.85
CA ARG A 210 -1.67 15.40 -7.60
C ARG A 210 -2.25 16.45 -6.68
N PHE A 211 -2.38 16.09 -5.41
CA PHE A 211 -2.69 17.02 -4.33
C PHE A 211 -1.46 17.23 -3.46
N PHE A 212 -1.33 18.44 -2.93
CA PHE A 212 -0.14 18.85 -2.18
C PHE A 212 -0.53 19.39 -0.81
N GLY A 213 0.30 19.11 0.17
CA GLY A 213 0.18 19.64 1.53
C GLY A 213 1.57 19.80 2.14
N SER A 214 1.61 20.42 3.32
CA SER A 214 2.85 20.58 4.07
C SER A 214 2.81 19.73 5.33
N LEU A 215 3.90 19.01 5.57
CA LEU A 215 4.07 18.13 6.72
C LEU A 215 5.46 18.34 7.32
N THR A 216 5.55 18.57 8.63
CA THR A 216 6.82 18.55 9.36
C THR A 216 6.92 17.23 10.09
N ILE A 217 7.99 16.48 9.81
CA ILE A 217 8.24 15.16 10.39
C ILE A 217 9.30 15.28 11.48
N PHE A 218 9.00 14.76 12.66
CA PHE A 218 9.91 14.67 13.80
C PHE A 218 10.41 13.22 13.99
N PRO A 219 11.53 13.01 14.70
CA PRO A 219 11.92 11.67 15.16
C PRO A 219 10.80 11.05 16.00
N ALA A 220 10.78 9.71 16.12
CA ALA A 220 9.84 9.04 16.99
C ALA A 220 10.00 9.52 18.46
N GLU A 221 8.89 9.67 19.20
CA GLU A 221 8.91 10.19 20.58
C GLU A 221 9.61 9.23 21.56
N ALA A 222 9.61 7.95 21.25
CA ALA A 222 10.31 6.88 21.96
C ALA A 222 10.97 5.95 20.92
N PRO A 223 11.98 5.15 21.32
CA PRO A 223 12.61 4.21 20.41
C PRO A 223 11.55 3.33 19.72
N LEU A 224 11.46 3.42 18.39
CA LEU A 224 10.43 2.76 17.59
C LEU A 224 11.01 1.53 16.89
N LEU A 225 10.30 0.41 16.90
CA LEU A 225 10.63 -0.74 16.05
C LEU A 225 9.95 -0.62 14.69
N THR A 226 10.74 -0.71 13.63
CA THR A 226 10.24 -0.81 12.25
C THR A 226 10.76 -2.07 11.60
N VAL A 227 9.96 -2.65 10.70
CA VAL A 227 10.42 -3.72 9.81
C VAL A 227 10.40 -3.17 8.39
N ASN A 228 11.53 -3.24 7.70
CA ASN A 228 11.70 -2.65 6.37
C ASN A 228 11.22 -1.19 6.28
N GLY A 229 11.42 -0.45 7.37
CA GLY A 229 11.06 0.95 7.53
C GLY A 229 9.61 1.26 7.87
N ILE A 230 8.74 0.25 7.92
CA ILE A 230 7.34 0.41 8.31
C ILE A 230 7.21 0.12 9.81
N PRO A 231 6.60 1.02 10.60
CA PRO A 231 6.33 0.82 12.01
C PRO A 231 5.49 -0.44 12.24
N ILE A 232 5.89 -1.28 13.18
CA ILE A 232 5.04 -2.40 13.58
C ILE A 232 3.97 -1.89 14.55
N GLU A 233 2.71 -2.21 14.27
CA GLU A 233 1.60 -1.96 15.19
C GLU A 233 1.72 -2.92 16.37
N THR A 234 2.56 -2.56 17.33
CA THR A 234 2.54 -3.16 18.65
C THR A 234 2.29 -2.06 19.65
N ASN A 235 1.38 -2.33 20.58
CA ASN A 235 1.04 -1.41 21.66
C ASN A 235 2.30 -0.77 22.26
N LEU A 236 2.22 0.49 22.68
CA LEU A 236 3.35 1.26 23.26
C LEU A 236 4.13 0.50 24.35
N SER A 237 3.51 -0.50 24.99
CA SER A 237 4.14 -1.42 25.95
C SER A 237 5.27 -2.30 25.38
N ASN A 238 5.34 -2.50 24.07
CA ASN A 238 6.26 -3.43 23.38
C ASN A 238 7.21 -2.72 22.39
N GLN A 239 7.62 -1.50 22.70
CA GLN A 239 8.66 -0.79 21.94
C GLN A 239 10.08 -1.07 22.48
N PRO A 240 11.14 -0.93 21.66
CA PRO A 240 12.53 -0.99 22.11
C PRO A 240 12.81 -0.08 23.31
N ARG A 241 13.75 -0.48 24.17
CA ARG A 241 14.14 0.29 25.35
C ARG A 241 15.64 0.43 25.47
N LEU A 242 16.10 1.62 25.83
CA LEU A 242 17.48 1.82 26.24
C LEU A 242 17.61 1.45 27.72
N ILE A 243 18.24 0.31 28.00
CA ILE A 243 18.45 -0.20 29.37
C ILE A 243 19.95 -0.31 29.60
N ASN A 244 20.47 0.44 30.57
CA ASN A 244 21.90 0.47 30.90
C ASN A 244 22.80 0.75 29.66
N GLY A 245 22.36 1.65 28.79
CA GLY A 245 23.09 2.01 27.57
C GLY A 245 23.02 0.98 26.44
N ARG A 246 22.15 -0.03 26.54
CA ARG A 246 21.92 -1.03 25.47
C ARG A 246 20.49 -1.01 24.99
N PHE A 247 20.29 -1.07 23.68
CA PHE A 247 18.98 -1.23 23.10
C PHE A 247 18.50 -2.67 23.29
N MET A 248 17.39 -2.78 24.00
CA MET A 248 16.72 -4.01 24.35
C MET A 248 15.42 -4.09 23.58
N MET A 249 15.26 -5.16 22.80
CA MET A 249 14.17 -5.42 21.90
C MET A 249 13.17 -6.38 22.54
N PRO A 250 11.86 -6.11 22.46
CA PRO A 250 10.85 -7.06 22.92
C PRO A 250 10.81 -8.25 21.96
N ILE A 251 11.33 -9.40 22.40
CA ILE A 251 11.60 -10.53 21.50
C ILE A 251 10.33 -10.99 20.79
N ARG A 252 9.21 -11.06 21.51
CA ARG A 252 7.92 -11.46 20.94
C ARG A 252 7.49 -10.53 19.82
N ALA A 253 7.56 -9.22 20.00
CA ALA A 253 7.15 -8.26 18.97
C ALA A 253 8.01 -8.41 17.70
N VAL A 254 9.31 -8.65 17.86
CA VAL A 254 10.22 -8.86 16.73
C VAL A 254 9.92 -10.17 16.01
N THR A 255 9.77 -11.27 16.73
CA THR A 255 9.60 -12.60 16.13
C THR A 255 8.18 -12.83 15.62
N GLU A 256 7.17 -12.32 16.31
CA GLU A 256 5.80 -12.30 15.79
C GLU A 256 5.77 -11.48 14.50
N ALA A 257 6.45 -10.32 14.43
CA ALA A 257 6.54 -9.57 13.17
C ALA A 257 7.10 -10.40 12.01
N LEU A 258 7.94 -11.41 12.28
CA LEU A 258 8.50 -12.33 11.28
C LEU A 258 7.61 -13.56 11.01
N GLY A 259 6.43 -13.66 11.62
CA GLY A 259 5.55 -14.83 11.52
C GLY A 259 5.98 -16.02 12.38
N TRP A 260 6.92 -15.83 13.31
CA TRP A 260 7.42 -16.92 14.15
C TRP A 260 6.46 -17.17 15.31
N GLN A 261 6.29 -18.44 15.67
CA GLN A 261 5.57 -18.83 16.87
C GLN A 261 6.42 -18.56 18.11
N VAL A 262 5.80 -17.98 19.15
CA VAL A 262 6.45 -17.65 20.41
C VAL A 262 5.73 -18.31 21.58
N ILE A 263 6.43 -19.17 22.31
CA ILE A 263 5.89 -19.85 23.50
C ILE A 263 6.70 -19.42 24.72
N TRP A 264 6.00 -19.06 25.80
CA TRP A 264 6.61 -18.83 27.11
C TRP A 264 6.42 -20.06 28.00
N ASP A 265 7.49 -20.77 28.31
CA ASP A 265 7.50 -21.80 29.35
C ASP A 265 7.81 -21.16 30.71
N ALA A 266 6.76 -20.90 31.48
CA ALA A 266 6.89 -20.31 32.81
C ALA A 266 7.60 -21.22 33.83
N LYS A 267 7.50 -22.54 33.65
CA LYS A 267 8.07 -23.52 34.59
C LYS A 267 9.59 -23.51 34.50
N PHE A 268 10.13 -23.45 33.29
CA PHE A 268 11.58 -23.43 33.04
C PHE A 268 12.13 -22.02 32.75
N ARG A 269 11.27 -21.00 32.69
CA ARG A 269 11.61 -19.61 32.33
C ARG A 269 12.27 -19.50 30.94
N GLN A 270 11.66 -20.16 29.96
CA GLN A 270 12.17 -20.26 28.60
C GLN A 270 11.26 -19.51 27.62
N VAL A 271 11.87 -18.73 26.74
CA VAL A 271 11.23 -18.26 25.52
C VAL A 271 11.60 -19.25 24.43
N LEU A 272 10.59 -19.87 23.84
CA LEU A 272 10.72 -20.81 22.74
C LEU A 272 10.21 -20.12 21.47
N LEU A 273 11.05 -20.11 20.45
CA LEU A 273 10.81 -19.45 19.17
C LEU A 273 10.87 -20.52 18.08
N TYR A 274 9.87 -20.52 17.20
CA TYR A 274 9.77 -21.47 16.08
C TYR A 274 9.46 -20.75 14.78
N ASN A 275 10.25 -20.99 13.75
CA ASN A 275 10.03 -20.43 12.42
C ASN A 275 9.81 -21.49 11.33
N ASP A 276 10.02 -22.77 11.64
CA ASP A 276 9.91 -23.88 10.69
C ASP A 276 8.61 -24.70 10.88
N GLY A 277 7.69 -24.18 11.70
CA GLY A 277 6.41 -24.82 12.02
C GLY A 277 6.53 -26.18 12.73
N SER A 278 7.73 -26.56 13.16
CA SER A 278 7.99 -27.87 13.78
C SER A 278 8.09 -27.74 15.30
N ASP A 279 7.53 -28.72 16.01
CA ASP A 279 7.72 -28.84 17.46
C ASP A 279 9.11 -29.43 17.73
N HIS A 280 9.99 -28.65 18.36
CA HIS A 280 11.33 -29.09 18.79
C HIS A 280 11.45 -29.25 20.32
N THR A 281 10.34 -29.46 21.02
CA THR A 281 10.32 -29.54 22.49
C THR A 281 11.18 -30.68 23.06
N GLU A 282 11.51 -31.70 22.27
CA GLU A 282 12.40 -32.79 22.64
C GLU A 282 13.87 -32.37 22.77
N ARG A 283 14.29 -31.28 22.12
CA ARG A 283 15.66 -30.75 22.15
C ARG A 283 15.92 -29.81 23.32
N LEU A 284 14.87 -29.41 24.04
CA LEU A 284 14.95 -28.42 25.10
C LEU A 284 15.58 -29.00 26.36
N GLU A 285 16.62 -28.34 26.85
CA GLU A 285 17.16 -28.63 28.18
C GLU A 285 16.18 -28.14 29.25
N LYS A 286 15.65 -29.06 30.05
CA LYS A 286 14.71 -28.77 31.14
C LYS A 286 15.47 -28.44 32.42
N SER A 287 16.04 -27.25 32.50
CA SER A 287 16.79 -26.77 33.67
C SER A 287 16.25 -25.43 34.18
N THR A 288 15.95 -25.35 35.48
CA THR A 288 15.58 -24.10 36.14
C THR A 288 16.83 -23.36 36.60
N GLY A 289 17.52 -22.72 35.66
CA GLY A 289 18.66 -21.85 35.96
C GLY A 289 18.25 -20.46 36.47
N GLU A 290 19.22 -19.70 36.99
CA GLU A 290 19.03 -18.28 37.29
C GLU A 290 19.05 -17.47 35.98
N GLY A 291 17.88 -17.19 35.41
CA GLY A 291 17.77 -16.33 34.22
C GLY A 291 16.58 -16.67 33.34
N ILE A 292 16.46 -15.94 32.23
CA ILE A 292 15.55 -16.26 31.13
C ILE A 292 16.40 -16.91 30.04
N GLN A 293 15.98 -18.08 29.57
CA GLN A 293 16.65 -18.78 28.47
C GLN A 293 15.90 -18.53 27.18
N LEU A 294 16.63 -18.43 26.08
CA LEU A 294 16.09 -18.26 24.73
C LEU A 294 16.42 -19.49 23.89
N TRP A 295 15.44 -19.99 23.16
CA TRP A 295 15.58 -21.14 22.29
C TRP A 295 14.96 -20.83 20.93
N VAL A 296 15.66 -21.15 19.84
CA VAL A 296 15.16 -21.08 18.46
C VAL A 296 15.24 -22.48 17.87
N ASN A 297 14.12 -23.06 17.45
CA ASN A 297 14.04 -24.40 16.87
C ASN A 297 14.78 -25.49 17.70
N GLY A 298 14.66 -25.39 19.02
CA GLY A 298 15.31 -26.32 19.95
C GLY A 298 16.80 -26.07 20.19
N GLU A 299 17.40 -25.05 19.59
CA GLU A 299 18.77 -24.63 19.85
C GLU A 299 18.82 -23.46 20.84
N ARG A 300 19.70 -23.55 21.84
CA ARG A 300 19.83 -22.52 22.88
C ARG A 300 20.63 -21.32 22.35
N LEU A 301 20.07 -20.13 22.50
CA LEU A 301 20.77 -18.89 22.20
C LEU A 301 21.49 -18.34 23.43
N GLU A 302 22.79 -18.07 23.28
CA GLU A 302 23.60 -17.40 24.29
C GLU A 302 23.60 -15.88 24.06
N ALA A 303 23.26 -15.12 25.10
CA ALA A 303 23.21 -13.67 25.06
C ALA A 303 24.36 -13.04 25.82
N ASP A 304 25.05 -12.09 25.18
CA ASP A 304 26.13 -11.31 25.79
C ASP A 304 25.63 -10.45 26.95
N VAL A 305 24.34 -10.06 26.90
CA VAL A 305 23.61 -9.47 28.01
C VAL A 305 22.34 -10.29 28.29
N PRO A 306 22.12 -10.71 29.55
CA PRO A 306 20.97 -11.53 29.89
C PRO A 306 19.64 -10.90 29.47
N PRO A 307 18.68 -11.68 28.96
CA PRO A 307 17.33 -11.19 28.72
C PRO A 307 16.69 -10.71 30.04
N VAL A 308 15.83 -9.71 29.94
CA VAL A 308 15.13 -9.13 31.10
C VAL A 308 13.62 -9.21 30.92
N LEU A 309 12.89 -9.58 31.98
CA LEU A 309 11.42 -9.57 31.99
C LEU A 309 10.96 -8.26 32.62
N ILE A 310 10.30 -7.40 31.86
CA ILE A 310 9.78 -6.11 32.32
C ILE A 310 8.30 -6.05 32.01
N SER A 311 7.48 -5.94 33.06
CA SER A 311 6.01 -5.84 32.95
C SER A 311 5.38 -6.93 32.08
N GLY A 312 5.92 -8.16 32.13
CA GLY A 312 5.40 -9.30 31.36
C GLY A 312 6.01 -9.48 29.96
N THR A 313 6.87 -8.55 29.52
CA THR A 313 7.55 -8.64 28.21
C THR A 313 9.02 -9.00 28.40
N VAL A 314 9.51 -10.00 27.66
CA VAL A 314 10.93 -10.36 27.63
C VAL A 314 11.63 -9.46 26.63
N PHE A 315 12.65 -8.75 27.09
CA PHE A 315 13.52 -7.93 26.27
C PHE A 315 14.90 -8.58 26.13
N VAL A 316 15.41 -8.57 24.91
CA VAL A 316 16.71 -9.14 24.55
C VAL A 316 17.59 -8.07 23.91
N PRO A 317 18.92 -8.17 23.99
CA PRO A 317 19.79 -7.25 23.27
C PRO A 317 19.55 -7.30 21.75
N ILE A 318 19.67 -6.16 21.08
CA ILE A 318 19.60 -6.07 19.61
C ILE A 318 20.57 -7.02 18.89
N SER A 319 21.73 -7.32 19.50
CA SER A 319 22.73 -8.26 19.00
C SER A 319 22.17 -9.68 18.87
N ILE A 320 21.34 -10.11 19.81
CA ILE A 320 20.72 -11.44 19.79
C ILE A 320 19.72 -11.53 18.66
N VAL A 321 18.91 -10.49 18.49
CA VAL A 321 17.96 -10.41 17.37
C VAL A 321 18.69 -10.53 16.04
N SER A 322 19.77 -9.79 15.84
CA SER A 322 20.50 -9.83 14.56
C SER A 322 21.20 -11.17 14.31
N ASN A 323 21.80 -11.77 15.35
CA ASN A 323 22.55 -13.02 15.21
C ASN A 323 21.64 -14.24 15.08
N ALA A 324 20.57 -14.30 15.89
CA ALA A 324 19.70 -15.47 15.95
C ALA A 324 18.67 -15.53 14.83
N LEU A 325 18.24 -14.37 14.35
CA LEU A 325 17.23 -14.30 13.29
C LEU A 325 17.86 -14.10 11.91
N HIS A 326 19.20 -13.97 11.84
CA HIS A 326 19.96 -13.73 10.60
C HIS A 326 19.56 -12.47 9.80
N TYR A 327 18.74 -11.59 10.38
CA TYR A 327 18.33 -10.34 9.77
C TYR A 327 19.21 -9.17 10.25
N PRO A 328 19.63 -8.27 9.35
CA PRO A 328 20.31 -7.04 9.75
C PRO A 328 19.39 -6.16 10.61
N VAL A 329 19.92 -5.71 11.76
CA VAL A 329 19.23 -4.72 12.61
C VAL A 329 20.07 -3.45 12.70
N MET A 330 19.44 -2.30 12.41
CA MET A 330 20.10 -1.00 12.39
C MET A 330 19.41 -0.03 13.35
N TRP A 331 20.21 0.68 14.14
CA TRP A 331 19.74 1.83 14.91
C TRP A 331 19.90 3.12 14.11
N LEU A 332 18.82 3.88 13.97
CA LEU A 332 18.79 5.21 13.34
C LEU A 332 18.56 6.25 14.42
N GLU A 333 19.66 6.79 14.95
CA GLU A 333 19.62 7.78 16.04
C GLU A 333 18.78 9.00 15.69
N GLN A 334 18.89 9.47 14.45
CA GLN A 334 18.20 10.65 13.93
C GLN A 334 16.68 10.48 13.89
N LEU A 335 16.19 9.24 13.81
CA LEU A 335 14.76 8.93 13.78
C LEU A 335 14.25 8.33 15.09
N ASN A 336 15.15 8.05 16.03
CA ASN A 336 14.84 7.27 17.23
C ASN A 336 14.22 5.90 16.87
N THR A 337 14.77 5.22 15.84
CA THR A 337 14.18 4.00 15.27
C THR A 337 15.17 2.84 15.20
N VAL A 338 14.76 1.65 15.66
CA VAL A 338 15.42 0.37 15.38
C VAL A 338 14.74 -0.27 14.17
N ASN A 339 15.47 -0.42 13.06
CA ASN A 339 14.96 -1.07 11.86
C ASN A 339 15.49 -2.49 11.71
N LEU A 340 14.56 -3.45 11.58
CA LEU A 340 14.83 -4.81 11.14
C LEU A 340 14.68 -4.88 9.61
N SER A 341 15.75 -5.26 8.91
CA SER A 341 15.71 -5.48 7.46
C SER A 341 15.44 -6.94 7.18
N VAL A 342 14.25 -7.23 6.65
CA VAL A 342 13.78 -8.59 6.41
C VAL A 342 13.74 -8.84 4.91
N THR A 343 14.46 -9.88 4.50
CA THR A 343 14.44 -10.44 3.15
C THR A 343 14.17 -11.93 3.31
N PRO A 344 13.18 -12.50 2.59
CA PRO A 344 12.96 -13.94 2.62
C PRO A 344 14.25 -14.69 2.31
N ASP A 345 14.47 -15.80 3.01
CA ASP A 345 15.54 -16.71 2.62
C ASP A 345 15.26 -17.26 1.21
N PRO A 346 16.28 -17.42 0.35
CA PRO A 346 16.06 -17.96 -0.98
C PRO A 346 15.50 -19.38 -0.88
N LEU A 347 14.40 -19.62 -1.58
CA LEU A 347 13.85 -20.96 -1.78
C LEU A 347 14.90 -21.84 -2.46
N ARG A 348 15.05 -23.06 -1.97
CA ARG A 348 15.98 -24.07 -2.51
C ARG A 348 15.30 -25.42 -2.61
N MET A 349 14.88 -25.79 -3.82
CA MET A 349 14.25 -27.06 -4.12
C MET A 349 15.19 -27.91 -4.99
N GLY A 350 15.36 -29.18 -4.64
CA GLY A 350 16.20 -30.11 -5.39
C GLY A 350 17.70 -29.80 -5.34
N ALA A 351 18.46 -30.49 -6.21
CA ALA A 351 19.91 -30.34 -6.30
C ALA A 351 20.29 -29.32 -7.39
N PRO A 352 21.47 -28.67 -7.29
CA PRO A 352 21.90 -27.69 -8.29
C PRO A 352 21.81 -28.22 -9.73
N GLY A 353 21.16 -27.45 -10.61
CA GLY A 353 20.98 -27.74 -12.02
C GLY A 353 19.76 -28.60 -12.38
N THR A 354 18.97 -29.08 -11.42
CA THR A 354 17.71 -29.80 -11.70
C THR A 354 16.57 -28.84 -12.09
N ASN A 355 15.41 -29.39 -12.44
CA ASN A 355 14.24 -28.56 -12.75
C ASN A 355 13.74 -27.83 -11.49
N GLU A 356 13.77 -28.49 -10.34
CA GLU A 356 13.40 -27.93 -9.05
C GLU A 356 14.28 -26.72 -8.68
N ASP A 357 15.59 -26.80 -8.93
CA ASP A 357 16.54 -25.69 -8.68
C ASP A 357 16.21 -24.49 -9.58
N ARG A 358 15.96 -24.73 -10.87
CA ARG A 358 15.56 -23.67 -11.80
C ARG A 358 14.20 -23.06 -11.48
N ILE A 359 13.25 -23.87 -10.99
CA ILE A 359 11.95 -23.36 -10.53
C ILE A 359 12.12 -22.54 -9.25
N SER A 360 13.04 -22.93 -8.36
CA SER A 360 13.41 -22.13 -7.19
C SER A 360 13.90 -20.75 -7.60
N ASP A 361 14.75 -20.66 -8.63
CA ASP A 361 15.21 -19.37 -9.17
C ASP A 361 14.05 -18.51 -9.68
N VAL A 362 13.07 -19.09 -10.38
CA VAL A 362 11.87 -18.36 -10.85
C VAL A 362 11.07 -17.83 -9.67
N MET A 363 10.85 -18.64 -8.63
CA MET A 363 10.08 -18.22 -7.46
C MET A 363 10.82 -17.19 -6.61
N ASN A 364 12.14 -17.29 -6.49
CA ASN A 364 12.98 -16.28 -5.84
C ASN A 364 12.94 -14.94 -6.59
N GLN A 365 12.95 -14.98 -7.93
CA GLN A 365 12.74 -13.79 -8.76
C GLN A 365 11.33 -13.22 -8.59
N TYR A 366 10.30 -14.07 -8.54
CA TYR A 366 8.92 -13.66 -8.29
C TYR A 366 8.81 -12.86 -6.99
N VAL A 367 9.33 -13.41 -5.88
CA VAL A 367 9.33 -12.72 -4.57
C VAL A 367 10.08 -11.41 -4.63
N THR A 368 11.26 -11.40 -5.26
CA THR A 368 12.08 -10.19 -5.40
C THR A 368 11.32 -9.10 -6.17
N PHE A 369 10.69 -9.47 -7.29
CA PHE A 369 9.96 -8.54 -8.14
C PHE A 369 8.62 -8.10 -7.52
N TYR A 370 7.94 -8.98 -6.82
CA TYR A 370 6.73 -8.68 -6.05
C TYR A 370 7.03 -7.69 -4.92
N ASN A 371 8.00 -7.98 -4.05
CA ASN A 371 8.39 -7.10 -2.94
C ASN A 371 9.00 -5.78 -3.42
N GLY A 372 9.70 -5.81 -4.56
CA GLY A 372 10.28 -4.65 -5.23
C GLY A 372 9.27 -3.82 -6.02
N ARG A 373 8.07 -4.36 -6.29
CA ARG A 373 7.05 -3.77 -7.16
C ARG A 373 7.56 -3.50 -8.59
N TYR A 374 8.37 -4.42 -9.10
CA TYR A 374 8.96 -4.38 -10.44
C TYR A 374 8.04 -5.01 -11.48
N GLU A 375 6.91 -4.37 -11.76
CA GLU A 375 5.84 -4.93 -12.60
C GLU A 375 6.33 -5.48 -13.94
N LYS A 376 7.15 -4.73 -14.69
CA LYS A 376 7.68 -5.20 -15.99
C LYS A 376 8.53 -6.46 -15.86
N LYS A 377 9.42 -6.52 -14.86
CA LYS A 377 10.27 -7.70 -14.60
C LYS A 377 9.43 -8.88 -14.10
N LEU A 378 8.38 -8.60 -13.31
CA LEU A 378 7.45 -9.62 -12.85
C LEU A 378 6.72 -10.26 -14.05
N LEU A 379 6.24 -9.45 -15.00
CA LEU A 379 5.58 -9.92 -16.22
C LEU A 379 6.48 -10.84 -17.06
N GLU A 380 7.80 -10.60 -17.08
CA GLU A 380 8.77 -11.45 -17.78
C GLU A 380 8.86 -12.87 -17.23
N LEU A 381 8.41 -13.11 -15.98
CA LEU A 381 8.35 -14.44 -15.38
C LEU A 381 7.12 -15.25 -15.82
N PHE A 382 6.10 -14.60 -16.34
CA PHE A 382 4.86 -15.26 -16.77
C PHE A 382 4.93 -15.67 -18.24
N VAL A 383 4.08 -16.64 -18.62
CA VAL A 383 3.82 -16.95 -20.02
C VAL A 383 3.15 -15.75 -20.71
N THR A 384 3.37 -15.61 -22.02
CA THR A 384 2.68 -14.60 -22.83
C THR A 384 1.17 -14.79 -22.69
N ASP A 385 0.44 -13.77 -22.24
CA ASP A 385 -1.02 -13.75 -22.00
C ASP A 385 -1.52 -14.46 -20.71
N ALA A 386 -0.72 -14.53 -19.65
CA ALA A 386 -1.19 -15.06 -18.36
C ALA A 386 -2.40 -14.27 -17.80
N ASP A 387 -3.47 -14.99 -17.46
CA ASP A 387 -4.73 -14.42 -16.95
C ASP A 387 -4.64 -13.91 -15.49
N THR A 388 -3.57 -14.25 -14.76
CA THR A 388 -3.46 -14.04 -13.30
C THR A 388 -2.24 -13.21 -12.94
N LEU A 389 -2.35 -11.89 -13.10
CA LEU A 389 -1.33 -10.93 -12.70
C LEU A 389 -1.65 -10.32 -11.33
N PRO A 390 -0.67 -10.20 -10.41
CA PRO A 390 -0.87 -9.48 -9.16
C PRO A 390 -1.21 -8.02 -9.44
N GLN A 391 -2.38 -7.57 -9.00
CA GLN A 391 -2.74 -6.16 -9.08
C GLN A 391 -2.08 -5.43 -7.91
N PHE A 392 -0.89 -4.85 -8.15
CA PHE A 392 -0.09 -4.20 -7.10
C PHE A 392 -0.86 -3.17 -6.27
N ASP A 393 -1.77 -2.45 -6.92
CA ASP A 393 -2.60 -1.49 -6.21
C ASP A 393 -3.48 -2.20 -5.16
N GLN A 394 -4.08 -3.37 -5.47
CA GLN A 394 -4.92 -4.17 -4.56
C GLN A 394 -4.17 -4.64 -3.32
N ILE A 395 -2.90 -5.01 -3.48
CA ILE A 395 -2.07 -5.59 -2.42
C ILE A 395 -1.30 -4.53 -1.62
N GLY A 396 -1.38 -3.24 -1.96
CA GLY A 396 -0.89 -2.15 -1.08
C GLY A 396 0.59 -2.26 -0.68
N HIS A 397 0.91 -2.23 0.61
CA HIS A 397 2.28 -2.41 1.14
C HIS A 397 2.69 -3.86 1.39
N HIS A 398 1.87 -4.82 0.98
CA HIS A 398 2.10 -6.23 1.23
C HIS A 398 3.49 -6.65 0.78
N ARG A 399 4.20 -7.34 1.68
CA ARG A 399 5.52 -7.92 1.42
C ARG A 399 5.58 -9.35 1.90
N ILE A 400 6.06 -10.22 1.03
CA ILE A 400 6.47 -11.58 1.36
C ILE A 400 7.73 -11.47 2.20
N VAL A 401 7.70 -12.02 3.40
CA VAL A 401 8.85 -12.03 4.33
C VAL A 401 9.41 -13.41 4.58
N ASP A 402 8.69 -14.44 4.13
CA ASP A 402 9.05 -15.83 4.25
C ASP A 402 8.42 -16.64 3.10
N LEU A 403 9.13 -17.67 2.64
CA LEU A 403 8.69 -18.52 1.53
C LEU A 403 9.28 -19.93 1.69
N ASP A 404 8.41 -20.92 1.88
CA ASP A 404 8.80 -22.32 2.04
C ASP A 404 8.09 -23.24 1.05
N GLU A 405 8.79 -24.29 0.60
CA GLU A 405 8.18 -25.34 -0.20
C GLU A 405 7.26 -26.23 0.65
N ARG A 406 6.01 -26.42 0.21
CA ARG A 406 5.15 -27.49 0.72
C ARG A 406 5.22 -28.73 -0.15
N SER A 407 5.15 -28.56 -1.47
CA SER A 407 5.25 -29.66 -2.42
C SER A 407 5.61 -29.15 -3.81
N ILE A 408 6.46 -29.91 -4.50
CA ILE A 408 6.68 -29.78 -5.94
C ILE A 408 6.36 -31.09 -6.66
N THR A 409 5.69 -31.00 -7.81
CA THR A 409 5.52 -32.10 -8.75
C THR A 409 5.92 -31.64 -10.14
N VAL A 410 7.03 -32.20 -10.65
CA VAL A 410 7.54 -31.92 -11.99
C VAL A 410 7.11 -33.05 -12.94
N GLN A 411 6.58 -32.67 -14.10
CA GLN A 411 6.26 -33.55 -15.23
C GLN A 411 6.95 -32.99 -16.48
N ASP A 412 7.01 -33.76 -17.57
CA ASP A 412 7.70 -33.33 -18.79
C ASP A 412 7.15 -31.99 -19.30
N GLY A 413 7.94 -30.93 -19.16
CA GLY A 413 7.62 -29.56 -19.59
C GLY A 413 6.63 -28.79 -18.70
N SER A 414 6.19 -29.33 -17.55
CA SER A 414 5.28 -28.64 -16.62
C SER A 414 5.59 -28.95 -15.16
N ALA A 415 5.23 -28.05 -14.26
CA ALA A 415 5.39 -28.24 -12.83
C ALA A 415 4.21 -27.63 -12.07
N ASN A 416 3.83 -28.28 -10.98
CA ASN A 416 2.92 -27.74 -9.99
C ASN A 416 3.69 -27.56 -8.69
N VAL A 417 3.66 -26.35 -8.15
CA VAL A 417 4.34 -26.00 -6.91
C VAL A 417 3.30 -25.46 -5.94
N THR A 418 3.34 -25.95 -4.71
CA THR A 418 2.61 -25.37 -3.59
C THR A 418 3.63 -24.81 -2.63
N LEU A 419 3.54 -23.51 -2.36
CA LEU A 419 4.41 -22.81 -1.43
C LEU A 419 3.58 -22.28 -0.26
N HIS A 420 4.18 -22.28 0.91
CA HIS A 420 3.68 -21.52 2.05
C HIS A 420 4.40 -20.17 2.04
N LEU A 421 3.65 -19.09 2.22
CA LEU A 421 4.25 -17.77 2.33
C LEU A 421 3.70 -17.03 3.54
N SER A 422 4.59 -16.34 4.23
CA SER A 422 4.23 -15.40 5.28
C SER A 422 4.45 -13.99 4.74
N SER A 423 3.43 -13.16 4.88
CA SER A 423 3.45 -11.79 4.39
C SER A 423 3.05 -10.79 5.47
N MET A 424 3.66 -9.62 5.40
CA MET A 424 3.48 -8.51 6.34
C MET A 424 2.77 -7.32 5.70
N PHE A 425 2.34 -6.40 6.56
CA PHE A 425 1.68 -5.14 6.20
C PHE A 425 0.33 -5.32 5.51
N HIS A 426 -0.32 -6.46 5.76
CA HIS A 426 -1.71 -6.65 5.45
C HIS A 426 -2.59 -6.01 6.55
N PRO A 427 -3.77 -5.44 6.23
CA PRO A 427 -4.68 -4.88 7.23
C PRO A 427 -5.13 -5.85 8.34
N LYS A 428 -5.01 -7.15 8.10
CA LYS A 428 -5.31 -8.22 9.08
C LYS A 428 -4.10 -8.61 9.95
N GLY A 429 -2.97 -7.91 9.83
CA GLY A 429 -1.71 -8.27 10.46
C GLY A 429 -0.86 -9.14 9.53
N ILE A 430 -0.21 -10.15 10.07
CA ILE A 430 0.55 -11.12 9.27
C ILE A 430 -0.41 -12.12 8.68
N ILE A 431 -0.23 -12.38 7.38
CA ILE A 431 -0.98 -13.41 6.67
C ILE A 431 -0.05 -14.56 6.38
N HIS A 432 -0.56 -15.75 6.65
CA HIS A 432 -0.05 -17.00 6.11
C HIS A 432 -0.99 -17.42 4.98
N SER A 433 -0.41 -17.73 3.83
CA SER A 433 -1.19 -18.17 2.67
C SER A 433 -0.48 -19.29 1.93
N GLU A 434 -1.29 -20.06 1.22
CA GLU A 434 -0.86 -21.10 0.31
C GLU A 434 -0.85 -20.51 -1.10
N LEU A 435 0.30 -20.59 -1.76
CA LEU A 435 0.49 -20.16 -3.14
C LEU A 435 0.60 -21.38 -4.04
N LYS A 436 -0.38 -21.54 -4.91
CA LYS A 436 -0.39 -22.58 -5.96
C LYS A 436 0.13 -21.97 -7.24
N VAL A 437 1.20 -22.55 -7.76
CA VAL A 437 1.89 -22.07 -8.94
C VAL A 437 1.95 -23.19 -9.96
N GLU A 438 1.41 -22.94 -11.14
CA GLU A 438 1.61 -23.79 -12.31
C GLU A 438 2.72 -23.17 -13.16
N LEU A 439 3.74 -23.95 -13.48
CA LEU A 439 4.82 -23.53 -14.36
C LEU A 439 4.87 -24.42 -15.60
N ILE A 440 5.26 -23.83 -16.73
CA ILE A 440 5.53 -24.57 -17.97
C ILE A 440 6.88 -24.14 -18.55
N GLN A 441 7.47 -25.03 -19.36
CA GLN A 441 8.65 -24.67 -20.13
C GLN A 441 8.25 -23.96 -21.42
N GLN A 442 8.78 -22.75 -21.62
CA GLN A 442 8.65 -21.96 -22.84
C GLN A 442 10.06 -21.55 -23.30
N GLU A 443 10.41 -21.92 -24.53
CA GLU A 443 11.74 -21.61 -25.13
C GLU A 443 12.95 -22.10 -24.30
N GLY A 444 12.76 -23.14 -23.48
CA GLY A 444 13.80 -23.73 -22.63
C GLY A 444 13.93 -23.08 -21.25
N GLU A 445 13.10 -22.10 -20.93
CA GLU A 445 12.98 -21.47 -19.61
C GLU A 445 11.69 -21.89 -18.91
N TRP A 446 11.70 -21.95 -17.58
CA TRP A 446 10.49 -22.11 -16.78
C TRP A 446 9.78 -20.77 -16.65
N LYS A 447 8.47 -20.75 -16.93
CA LYS A 447 7.59 -19.57 -16.81
C LYS A 447 6.35 -19.92 -16.00
N ILE A 448 5.84 -18.93 -15.27
CA ILE A 448 4.61 -19.04 -14.49
C ILE A 448 3.43 -18.99 -15.47
N ALA A 449 2.66 -20.08 -15.53
CA ALA A 449 1.44 -20.18 -16.32
C ALA A 449 0.23 -19.64 -15.55
N SER A 450 0.14 -19.98 -14.26
CA SER A 450 -0.91 -19.50 -13.37
C SER A 450 -0.40 -19.41 -11.92
N ILE A 451 -1.00 -18.50 -11.16
CA ILE A 451 -0.72 -18.32 -9.74
C ILE A 451 -2.01 -18.04 -8.99
N ALA A 452 -2.21 -18.73 -7.87
CA ALA A 452 -3.38 -18.53 -7.01
C ALA A 452 -2.93 -18.52 -5.55
N GLU A 453 -3.27 -17.46 -4.83
CA GLU A 453 -3.02 -17.32 -3.40
C GLU A 453 -4.34 -17.55 -2.64
N ALA A 454 -4.29 -18.40 -1.62
CA ALA A 454 -5.41 -18.62 -0.70
C ALA A 454 -4.92 -18.41 0.74
N GLU A 455 -5.57 -17.51 1.48
CA GLU A 455 -5.32 -17.35 2.92
C GLU A 455 -5.56 -18.69 3.63
N GLU A 456 -4.61 -19.14 4.46
CA GLU A 456 -4.84 -20.29 5.32
C GLU A 456 -5.89 -19.91 6.37
N SER A 457 -6.96 -20.71 6.50
CA SER A 457 -7.97 -20.48 7.53
C SER A 457 -7.35 -20.74 8.90
N GLY A 458 -7.03 -19.66 9.61
CA GLY A 458 -6.46 -19.67 10.96
C GLY A 458 -7.39 -20.21 12.06
#